data_AF-A0A382DW03-F1
#
_entry.id   AF-A0A382DW03-F1
#
_cell.length_a   1.000
_cell.length_b   1.000
_cell.length_c   1.000
_cell.angle_alpha   90.00
_cell.angle_beta   90.00
_cell.angle_gamma   90.00
#
_symmetry.space_group_name_H-M   'P 1'
#
loop_
_entity.id
_entity.type
_entity.pdbx_description
1 polymer ?
#
loop_
_entity_poly.entity_id
_entity_poly.type
_entity_poly.pdbx_seq_one_letter_code
_entity_poly.pdbx_strand_id
1 'polypeptide(L)'
;VSHPENPLIAQSDRSVLLEVDHPAYEDARDALARFAELEKSPEHVHTYRISPLSLWNAAAAGMDANAILEALERFSKYEIPQNISREIEEFIDRYGQVRLVKRDDLLVLESDDTVLVTEIAGQK
;
A
#
# COMPACT_ATOMS: atom_id res chain seq x y z
N VAL A 1 -17.37 12.81 -1.49
CA VAL A 1 -18.10 13.22 -0.26
C VAL A 1 -17.06 13.51 0.82
N SER A 2 -17.26 14.51 1.69
CA SER A 2 -16.32 14.82 2.78
C SER A 2 -16.85 14.31 4.12
N HIS A 3 -15.97 13.70 4.91
CA HIS A 3 -16.22 13.14 6.24
C HIS A 3 -15.40 13.93 7.28
N PRO A 4 -15.80 15.14 7.68
CA PRO A 4 -15.00 15.95 8.60
C PRO A 4 -14.70 15.27 9.95
N GLU A 5 -15.51 14.28 10.34
CA GLU A 5 -15.38 13.43 11.53
C GLU A 5 -14.32 12.32 11.47
N ASN A 6 -13.60 12.21 10.36
CA ASN A 6 -12.63 11.15 10.13
C ASN A 6 -11.19 11.62 10.46
N PRO A 7 -10.26 10.79 10.94
CA PRO A 7 -8.95 11.26 11.43
C PRO A 7 -7.87 11.47 10.35
N LEU A 8 -8.11 10.99 9.12
CA LEU A 8 -7.06 10.80 8.12
C LEU A 8 -7.21 11.74 6.93
N ILE A 9 -6.10 12.19 6.35
CA ILE A 9 -6.08 12.84 5.04
C ILE A 9 -5.03 12.16 4.16
N ALA A 10 -5.47 11.49 3.09
CA ALA A 10 -4.58 10.95 2.07
C ALA A 10 -4.25 12.04 1.02
N GLN A 11 -2.97 12.21 0.72
CA GLN A 11 -2.48 13.25 -0.19
C GLN A 11 -1.98 12.64 -1.50
N SER A 12 -1.98 13.45 -2.57
CA SER A 12 -1.58 13.00 -3.91
C SER A 12 -0.08 12.67 -4.03
N ASP A 13 0.75 13.06 -3.07
CA ASP A 13 2.19 12.77 -3.00
C ASP A 13 2.52 11.52 -2.16
N ARG A 14 1.50 10.69 -1.87
CA ARG A 14 1.56 9.46 -1.05
C ARG A 14 1.75 9.69 0.45
N SER A 15 1.79 10.94 0.90
CA SER A 15 1.74 11.21 2.33
C SER A 15 0.32 11.04 2.86
N VAL A 16 0.23 10.58 4.11
CA VAL A 16 -1.01 10.41 4.83
C VAL A 16 -0.88 11.10 6.19
N LEU A 17 -1.75 12.07 6.45
CA LEU A 17 -1.80 12.78 7.72
C LEU A 17 -2.82 12.12 8.64
N LEU A 18 -2.43 11.87 9.89
CA LEU A 18 -3.28 11.26 10.90
C LEU A 18 -3.33 12.14 12.15
N GLU A 19 -4.53 12.59 12.52
CA GLU A 19 -4.76 13.41 13.71
C GLU A 19 -4.68 12.57 15.00
N VAL A 20 -3.78 12.94 15.90
CA VAL A 20 -3.46 12.19 17.13
C VAL A 20 -4.56 12.30 18.18
N ASP A 21 -5.12 13.50 18.33
CA ASP A 21 -6.15 13.78 19.33
C ASP A 21 -7.54 13.22 18.96
N HIS A 22 -7.66 12.54 17.80
CA HIS A 22 -8.93 12.02 17.31
C HIS A 22 -9.32 10.71 18.02
N PRO A 23 -10.60 10.49 18.40
CA PRO A 23 -11.02 9.26 19.07
C PRO A 23 -10.73 7.96 18.30
N ALA A 24 -10.76 8.03 16.97
CA ALA A 24 -10.45 6.91 16.07
C ALA A 24 -8.95 6.79 15.71
N TYR A 25 -8.08 7.53 16.39
CA TYR A 25 -6.64 7.55 16.10
C TYR A 25 -6.02 6.15 16.15
N GLU A 26 -6.27 5.38 17.21
CA GLU A 26 -5.65 4.06 17.38
C GLU A 26 -6.07 3.10 16.27
N ASP A 27 -7.36 3.05 15.94
CA ASP A 27 -7.88 2.22 14.84
C ASP A 27 -7.27 2.60 13.49
N ALA A 28 -7.18 3.90 13.20
CA ALA A 28 -6.61 4.41 11.95
C ALA A 28 -5.09 4.17 11.88
N ARG A 29 -4.38 4.34 13.00
CA ARG A 29 -2.95 4.06 13.15
C ARG A 29 -2.67 2.58 12.87
N ASP A 30 -3.44 1.70 13.50
CA ASP A 30 -3.26 0.25 13.39
C ASP A 30 -3.62 -0.25 11.97
N ALA A 31 -4.59 0.37 11.31
CA ALA A 31 -4.86 0.13 9.90
C ALA A 31 -3.68 0.56 9.01
N LEU A 32 -3.20 1.80 9.16
CA LEU A 32 -2.09 2.34 8.38
C LEU A 32 -0.80 1.53 8.53
N ALA A 33 -0.48 1.09 9.73
CA ALA A 33 0.74 0.31 10.01
C ALA A 33 0.86 -0.98 9.18
N ARG A 34 -0.24 -1.45 8.57
CA ARG A 34 -0.24 -2.66 7.72
C ARG A 34 0.20 -2.39 6.28
N PHE A 35 0.15 -1.14 5.81
CA PHE A 35 0.41 -0.80 4.40
C PHE A 35 1.10 0.55 4.18
N ALA A 36 1.48 1.26 5.23
CA ALA A 36 2.18 2.55 5.18
C ALA A 36 3.25 2.64 6.28
N GLU A 37 4.29 3.43 6.03
CA GLU A 37 5.43 3.63 6.93
C GLU A 37 5.28 4.95 7.69
N LEU A 38 5.52 4.95 9.01
CA LEU A 38 5.53 6.18 9.81
C LEU A 38 6.79 7.01 9.48
N GLU A 39 6.61 8.23 8.95
CA GLU A 39 7.71 9.16 8.69
C GLU A 39 7.98 10.08 9.88
N LYS A 40 6.92 10.63 10.49
CA LYS A 40 7.02 11.63 11.57
C LYS A 40 5.89 11.48 12.58
N SER A 41 6.18 11.68 13.86
CA SER A 41 5.22 11.60 14.97
C SER A 41 5.28 12.79 15.94
N PRO A 42 5.02 14.02 15.47
CA PRO A 42 4.83 15.16 16.36
C PRO A 42 3.49 15.06 17.11
N GLU A 43 3.31 15.91 18.13
CA GLU A 43 2.22 15.84 19.11
C GLU A 43 0.80 15.74 18.52
N HIS A 44 0.49 16.50 17.46
CA HIS A 44 -0.88 16.60 16.96
C HIS A 44 -1.18 15.82 15.67
N VAL A 45 -0.18 15.65 14.79
CA VAL A 45 -0.39 15.05 13.46
C VAL A 45 0.77 14.14 13.09
N HIS A 46 0.51 12.85 13.02
CA HIS A 46 1.47 11.89 12.49
C HIS A 46 1.45 11.91 10.96
N THR A 47 2.60 11.72 10.34
CA THR A 47 2.74 11.60 8.89
C THR A 47 3.21 10.20 8.54
N TYR A 48 2.43 9.51 7.72
CA TYR A 48 2.77 8.23 7.12
C TYR A 48 3.05 8.39 5.62
N ARG A 49 3.73 7.41 5.04
CA ARG A 49 3.99 7.31 3.61
C ARG A 49 3.53 5.97 3.08
N ILE A 50 2.76 5.99 2.01
CA ILE A 50 2.52 4.81 1.17
C ILE A 50 3.70 4.71 0.20
N SER A 51 4.56 3.72 0.41
CA SER A 51 5.72 3.43 -0.44
C SER A 51 5.53 2.11 -1.19
N PRO A 52 6.18 1.91 -2.35
CA PRO A 52 6.16 0.61 -3.04
C PRO A 52 6.57 -0.55 -2.14
N LEU A 53 7.51 -0.32 -1.22
CA LEU A 53 7.95 -1.33 -0.25
C LEU A 53 6.85 -1.64 0.77
N SER A 54 6.19 -0.63 1.32
CA SER A 54 5.09 -0.83 2.27
C SER A 54 3.90 -1.59 1.66
N LEU A 55 3.58 -1.33 0.38
CA LEU A 55 2.57 -2.07 -0.36
C LEU A 55 3.01 -3.50 -0.66
N TRP A 56 4.27 -3.71 -1.01
CA TRP A 56 4.82 -5.06 -1.19
C TRP A 56 4.74 -5.86 0.11
N ASN A 57 5.07 -5.26 1.25
CA ASN A 57 4.95 -5.89 2.57
C ASN A 57 3.49 -6.22 2.90
N ALA A 58 2.55 -5.33 2.57
CA ALA A 58 1.12 -5.56 2.74
C ALA A 58 0.64 -6.76 1.91
N ALA A 59 1.01 -6.80 0.62
CA ALA A 59 0.69 -7.91 -0.27
C ALA A 59 1.31 -9.23 0.21
N ALA A 60 2.56 -9.20 0.67
CA ALA A 60 3.23 -10.36 1.27
C ALA A 60 2.54 -10.87 2.55
N ALA A 61 1.89 -9.97 3.29
CA ALA A 61 1.05 -10.30 4.43
C ALA A 61 -0.39 -10.73 4.05
N GLY A 62 -0.69 -10.86 2.76
CA GLY A 62 -1.99 -11.31 2.25
C GLY A 62 -3.06 -10.23 2.15
N MET A 63 -2.67 -8.95 2.15
CA MET A 63 -3.59 -7.84 1.93
C MET A 63 -3.76 -7.56 0.43
N ASP A 64 -5.01 -7.39 -0.03
CA ASP A 64 -5.31 -6.97 -1.40
C ASP A 64 -5.52 -5.45 -1.49
N ALA A 65 -5.60 -4.93 -2.73
CA ALA A 65 -5.77 -3.51 -2.98
C ALA A 65 -7.10 -2.99 -2.41
N ASN A 66 -8.18 -3.78 -2.51
CA ASN A 66 -9.50 -3.41 -1.99
C ASN A 66 -9.46 -3.19 -0.49
N ALA A 67 -8.83 -4.08 0.28
CA ALA A 67 -8.70 -3.94 1.73
C ALA A 67 -7.92 -2.67 2.13
N ILE A 68 -6.91 -2.28 1.34
CA ILE A 68 -6.17 -1.03 1.56
C ILE A 68 -7.06 0.19 1.27
N LEU A 69 -7.75 0.18 0.12
CA LEU A 69 -8.63 1.27 -0.29
C LEU A 69 -9.80 1.45 0.68
N GLU A 70 -10.46 0.37 1.09
CA GLU A 70 -11.53 0.38 2.08
C GLU A 70 -11.05 0.94 3.44
N ALA A 71 -9.83 0.60 3.88
CA ALA A 71 -9.26 1.16 5.09
C ALA A 71 -9.01 2.67 4.97
N LEU A 72 -8.46 3.12 3.84
CA LEU A 72 -8.25 4.54 3.56
C LEU A 72 -9.58 5.30 3.50
N GLU A 73 -10.57 4.80 2.75
CA GLU A 73 -11.89 5.40 2.62
C GLU A 73 -12.63 5.49 3.96
N ARG A 74 -12.52 4.43 4.79
CA ARG A 74 -13.14 4.39 6.11
C ARG A 74 -12.68 5.53 7.02
N PHE A 75 -11.39 5.88 6.99
CA PHE A 75 -10.81 6.86 7.91
C PHE A 75 -10.53 8.22 7.28
N SER A 76 -10.64 8.37 5.95
CA SER A 76 -10.27 9.62 5.27
C SER A 76 -11.35 10.69 5.35
N LYS A 77 -10.94 11.94 5.59
CA LYS A 77 -11.81 13.13 5.56
C LYS A 77 -12.27 13.47 4.16
N TYR A 78 -11.47 13.15 3.17
CA TYR A 78 -11.70 13.48 1.76
C TYR A 78 -11.58 12.23 0.91
N GLU A 79 -12.10 12.30 -0.32
CA GLU A 79 -11.90 11.24 -1.30
C GLU A 79 -10.41 10.99 -1.52
N ILE A 80 -10.05 9.71 -1.68
CA ILE A 80 -8.68 9.32 -1.96
C ILE A 80 -8.31 9.86 -3.36
N PRO A 81 -7.17 10.54 -3.51
CA PRO A 81 -6.74 11.01 -4.83
C PRO A 81 -6.64 9.84 -5.80
N GLN A 82 -7.25 9.97 -6.99
CA GLN A 82 -7.33 8.88 -7.97
C GLN A 82 -5.97 8.29 -8.36
N ASN A 83 -4.92 9.12 -8.36
CA ASN A 83 -3.57 8.66 -8.64
C ASN A 83 -3.06 7.69 -7.56
N ILE A 84 -3.42 7.91 -6.30
CA ILE A 84 -3.05 7.02 -5.20
C ILE A 84 -3.82 5.72 -5.29
N SER A 85 -5.12 5.76 -5.55
CA SER A 85 -5.92 4.53 -5.71
C SER A 85 -5.38 3.65 -6.83
N ARG A 86 -5.09 4.23 -8.00
CA ARG A 86 -4.50 3.51 -9.13
C ARG A 86 -3.12 2.95 -8.80
N GLU A 87 -2.27 3.73 -8.14
CA GLU A 87 -0.93 3.25 -7.76
C GLU A 87 -1.01 2.06 -6.80
N ILE A 88 -1.92 2.08 -5.82
CA ILE A 88 -2.14 0.97 -4.90
C ILE A 88 -2.53 -0.29 -5.66
N GLU A 89 -3.52 -0.21 -6.54
CA GLU A 89 -3.94 -1.33 -7.41
C GLU A 89 -2.77 -1.86 -8.24
N GLU A 90 -2.05 -0.97 -8.95
CA GLU A 90 -0.93 -1.36 -9.81
C GLU A 90 0.22 -2.03 -9.05
N PHE A 91 0.56 -1.57 -7.84
CA PHE A 91 1.64 -2.16 -7.05
C PHE A 91 1.25 -3.48 -6.41
N ILE A 92 0.02 -3.60 -5.91
CA ILE A 92 -0.49 -4.84 -5.31
C ILE A 92 -0.66 -5.92 -6.39
N ASP A 93 -1.22 -5.59 -7.56
CA ASP A 93 -1.44 -6.55 -8.66
C ASP A 93 -0.14 -7.15 -9.21
N ARG A 94 0.98 -6.43 -9.06
CA ARG A 94 2.32 -6.91 -9.45
C ARG A 94 2.90 -7.93 -8.47
N TYR A 95 2.39 -7.99 -7.24
CA TYR A 95 2.93 -8.91 -6.24
C TYR A 95 2.72 -10.36 -6.68
N GLY A 96 3.78 -11.16 -6.60
CA GLY A 96 3.73 -12.58 -6.96
C GLY A 96 3.67 -12.88 -8.45
N GLN A 97 3.57 -11.87 -9.33
CA GLN A 97 3.60 -12.08 -10.79
C GLN A 97 4.92 -12.72 -11.22
N VAL A 98 6.03 -12.39 -10.56
CA VAL A 98 7.33 -13.02 -10.77
C VAL A 98 7.87 -13.49 -9.44
N ARG A 99 8.26 -14.77 -9.37
CA ARG A 99 8.75 -15.43 -8.15
C ARG A 99 10.08 -16.09 -8.43
N LEU A 100 11.05 -15.88 -7.54
CA LEU A 100 12.31 -16.63 -7.57
C LEU A 100 12.19 -17.81 -6.61
N VAL A 101 12.21 -19.02 -7.14
CA VAL A 101 12.08 -20.24 -6.35
C VAL A 101 13.34 -21.09 -6.47
N LYS A 102 13.66 -21.83 -5.41
CA LYS A 102 14.75 -22.81 -5.44
C LYS A 102 14.20 -24.14 -5.95
N ARG A 103 14.79 -24.67 -7.03
CA ARG A 103 14.54 -26.03 -7.52
C ARG A 103 15.88 -26.76 -7.58
N ASP A 104 16.03 -27.80 -6.77
CA ASP A 104 17.31 -28.50 -6.54
C ASP A 104 18.42 -27.50 -6.16
N ASP A 105 19.52 -27.49 -6.92
CA ASP A 105 20.66 -26.58 -6.74
C ASP A 105 20.56 -25.30 -7.60
N LEU A 106 19.41 -25.04 -8.21
CA LEU A 106 19.17 -23.90 -9.10
C LEU A 106 18.17 -22.90 -8.51
N LEU A 107 18.32 -21.63 -8.90
CA LEU A 107 17.30 -20.60 -8.72
C LEU A 107 16.55 -20.42 -10.04
N VAL A 108 15.23 -20.57 -9.99
CA VAL A 108 14.34 -20.51 -11.15
C VAL A 108 13.39 -19.32 -10.97
N LEU A 109 13.34 -18.47 -11.99
CA LEU A 109 12.36 -17.40 -12.07
C LEU A 109 11.07 -17.95 -12.68
N GLU A 110 9.96 -17.84 -11.96
CA GLU A 110 8.65 -18.35 -12.35
C GLU A 110 7.63 -17.21 -12.44
N SER A 111 6.70 -17.34 -13.37
CA SER A 111 5.53 -16.49 -13.50
C SER A 111 4.42 -17.31 -14.17
N ASP A 112 3.17 -17.00 -13.81
CA ASP A 112 1.99 -17.57 -14.46
C ASP A 112 1.65 -16.82 -15.76
N ASP A 113 2.31 -15.67 -16.02
CA ASP A 113 2.16 -14.88 -17.24
C ASP A 113 3.30 -15.19 -18.23
N THR A 114 2.94 -15.85 -19.34
CA THR A 114 3.90 -16.27 -20.37
C THR A 114 4.49 -15.09 -21.15
N VAL A 115 3.76 -13.99 -21.30
CA VAL A 115 4.25 -12.77 -21.95
C VAL A 115 5.34 -12.15 -21.09
N LEU A 116 5.07 -12.01 -19.79
CA LEU A 116 6.02 -11.45 -18.82
C LEU A 116 7.33 -12.26 -18.75
N VAL A 117 7.27 -13.59 -18.71
CA VAL A 117 8.48 -14.45 -18.74
C VAL A 117 9.28 -14.22 -20.02
N THR A 118 8.60 -14.14 -21.16
CA THR A 118 9.24 -13.98 -22.47
C THR A 118 9.94 -12.64 -22.58
N GLU A 119 9.31 -11.56 -22.09
CA GLU A 119 9.89 -10.22 -22.05
C GLU A 119 11.14 -10.16 -21.15
N ILE A 120 11.06 -10.73 -19.94
CA ILE A 120 12.19 -10.75 -19.00
C ILE A 120 13.37 -11.54 -19.57
N ALA A 121 13.10 -12.71 -20.18
CA ALA A 121 14.14 -13.54 -20.80
C ALA A 121 14.82 -12.86 -22.02
N GLY A 122 14.13 -11.90 -22.64
CA GLY A 122 14.64 -11.12 -23.77
C GLY A 122 15.57 -9.96 -23.37
N GLN A 123 15.58 -9.54 -22.10
CA GLN A 123 16.46 -8.49 -21.60
C GLN A 123 17.84 -9.10 -21.23
N LYS A 124 18.88 -8.71 -21.97
CA LYS A 124 20.29 -9.07 -21.70
C LYS A 124 21.06 -7.88 -21.15
#